data_AF-K2A9Y9-F1
#
_entry.id   AF-K2A9Y9-F1
#
_cell.length_a   1.000
_cell.length_b   1.000
_cell.length_c   1.000
_cell.angle_alpha   90.00
_cell.angle_beta   90.00
_cell.angle_gamma   90.00
#
_symmetry.space_group_name_H-M   'P 1'
#
loop_
_entity.id
_entity.type
_entity.pdbx_description
1 polymer ?
#
loop_
_entity_poly.entity_id
_entity_poly.type
_entity_poly.pdbx_seq_one_letter_code
_entity_poly.pdbx_strand_id
1 'polypeptide(L)'
;MKRTFLLFFAVLVSIVLAINSTKRILGLRTNSLSVGEAEKQLEKLKQENEALKGELEYKKTDEFVEEEIRNKLGLAREGETVVILPKENDENSKLQTPDSRLGSNWEKWQELFFGS
;
A
#
# COMPACT_ATOMS: atom_id res chain seq x y z
N MET A 1 43.70 -18.20 57.35
CA MET A 1 43.02 -16.88 57.38
C MET A 1 43.34 -16.03 56.14
N LYS A 2 44.61 -15.75 55.79
CA LYS A 2 44.96 -14.93 54.61
C LYS A 2 44.49 -15.53 53.27
N ARG A 3 44.69 -16.85 53.08
CA ARG A 3 44.30 -17.57 51.85
C ARG A 3 42.78 -17.67 51.68
N THR A 4 42.03 -17.88 52.75
CA THR A 4 40.56 -17.86 52.72
C THR A 4 40.01 -16.46 52.45
N PHE A 5 40.62 -15.42 53.04
CA PHE A 5 40.26 -14.02 52.73
C PHE A 5 40.51 -13.65 51.26
N LEU A 6 41.63 -14.06 50.68
CA LEU A 6 41.92 -13.87 49.26
C LEU A 6 40.90 -14.59 48.35
N LEU A 7 40.45 -15.79 48.72
CA LEU A 7 39.42 -16.52 47.99
C LEU A 7 38.06 -15.81 48.06
N PHE A 8 37.65 -15.32 49.24
CA PHE A 8 36.42 -14.53 49.36
C PHE A 8 36.47 -13.22 48.55
N PHE A 9 37.62 -12.54 48.56
CA PHE A 9 37.82 -11.34 47.75
C PHE A 9 37.74 -11.64 46.25
N ALA A 10 38.37 -12.73 45.79
CA ALA A 10 38.30 -13.17 44.40
C ALA A 10 36.86 -13.51 43.97
N VAL A 11 36.09 -14.18 44.83
CA VAL A 11 34.67 -14.48 44.58
C VAL A 11 33.83 -13.21 44.51
N LEU A 12 34.04 -12.25 45.42
CA LEU A 12 33.36 -10.96 45.41
C LEU A 12 33.63 -10.19 44.10
N VAL A 13 34.89 -10.12 43.68
CA VAL A 13 35.30 -9.48 42.43
C VAL A 13 34.67 -10.19 41.23
N SER A 14 34.63 -11.52 41.22
CA SER A 14 33.99 -12.30 40.16
C SER A 14 32.48 -12.05 40.07
N ILE A 15 31.79 -11.92 41.20
CA ILE A 15 30.36 -11.60 41.25
C ILE A 15 30.10 -10.19 40.68
N VAL A 16 30.91 -9.21 41.06
CA VAL A 16 30.78 -7.83 40.55
C VAL A 16 31.01 -7.78 39.02
N LEU A 17 32.02 -8.49 38.52
CA LEU A 17 32.29 -8.63 37.09
C LEU A 17 31.15 -9.32 36.35
N ALA A 18 30.57 -10.36 36.93
CA ALA A 18 29.42 -11.07 36.35
C ALA A 18 28.21 -10.13 36.20
N ILE A 19 27.84 -9.42 37.27
CA ILE A 19 26.68 -8.49 37.26
C ILE A 19 26.87 -7.37 36.23
N ASN A 20 28.08 -6.78 36.14
CA ASN A 20 28.38 -5.74 35.17
C ASN A 20 28.34 -6.24 33.72
N SER A 21 28.81 -7.46 33.48
CA SER A 21 28.83 -8.07 32.14
C SER A 21 27.41 -8.41 31.67
N THR A 22 26.57 -8.95 32.55
CA THR A 22 25.17 -9.25 32.24
C THR A 22 24.37 -8.00 31.86
N LYS A 23 24.56 -6.88 32.59
CA LYS A 23 23.90 -5.60 32.27
C LYS A 23 24.31 -5.05 30.90
N ARG A 24 25.60 -5.14 30.54
CA ARG A 24 26.12 -4.69 29.23
C ARG A 24 25.59 -5.52 28.06
N ILE A 25 25.48 -6.83 28.22
CA ILE A 25 24.96 -7.73 27.18
C ILE A 25 23.47 -7.52 26.93
N LEU A 26 22.68 -7.26 27.98
CA LEU A 26 21.25 -6.98 27.83
C LEU A 26 21.00 -5.62 27.13
N GLY A 27 21.79 -4.59 27.44
CA GLY A 27 21.67 -3.27 26.79
C GLY A 27 22.08 -3.22 25.32
N LEU A 28 22.95 -4.14 24.86
CA LEU A 28 23.36 -4.19 23.46
C LEU A 28 22.21 -4.67 22.54
N ARG A 29 21.34 -5.58 23.02
CA ARG A 29 20.19 -6.05 22.23
C ARG A 29 19.11 -4.99 22.07
N THR A 30 18.91 -4.13 23.06
CA THR A 30 17.91 -3.04 22.97
C THR A 30 18.37 -1.94 22.02
N ASN A 31 19.67 -1.60 22.03
CA ASN A 31 20.20 -0.55 21.17
C ASN A 31 20.17 -0.93 19.67
N SER A 32 20.44 -2.19 19.32
CA SER A 32 20.33 -2.64 17.92
C SER A 32 18.88 -2.62 17.41
N LEU A 33 17.90 -2.89 18.28
CA LEU A 33 16.49 -2.83 17.91
C LEU A 33 16.05 -1.38 17.65
N SER A 34 16.48 -0.44 18.48
CA SER A 34 16.16 0.98 18.30
C SER A 34 16.74 1.57 17.02
N VAL A 35 17.95 1.18 16.62
CA VAL A 35 18.55 1.64 15.35
C VAL A 35 17.78 1.08 14.15
N GLY A 36 17.48 -0.23 14.14
CA GLY A 36 16.72 -0.83 13.04
C GLY A 36 15.28 -0.29 12.93
N GLU A 37 14.64 0.06 14.05
CA GLU A 37 13.32 0.71 14.04
C GLU A 37 13.40 2.14 13.50
N ALA A 38 14.40 2.92 13.92
CA ALA A 38 14.61 4.27 13.41
C ALA A 38 14.93 4.28 11.92
N GLU A 39 15.74 3.33 11.42
CA GLU A 39 16.03 3.16 10.00
C GLU A 39 14.78 2.83 9.19
N LYS A 40 13.94 1.91 9.68
CA LYS A 40 12.65 1.58 9.03
C LYS A 40 11.70 2.78 8.99
N GLN A 41 11.62 3.53 10.07
CA GLN A 41 10.80 4.75 10.11
C GLN A 41 11.31 5.78 9.11
N LEU A 42 12.64 5.96 9.01
CA LEU A 42 13.26 6.86 8.06
C LEU A 42 12.98 6.45 6.61
N GLU A 43 13.07 5.16 6.29
CA GLU A 43 12.74 4.64 4.96
C GLU A 43 11.26 4.87 4.61
N LYS A 44 10.35 4.57 5.55
CA LYS A 44 8.91 4.83 5.39
C LYS A 44 8.62 6.31 5.11
N LEU A 45 9.21 7.21 5.92
CA LEU A 45 9.02 8.65 5.75
C LEU A 45 9.58 9.16 4.42
N LYS A 46 10.68 8.58 3.93
CA LYS A 46 11.23 8.93 2.60
C LYS A 46 10.27 8.52 1.48
N GLN A 47 9.76 7.30 1.52
CA GLN A 47 8.80 6.81 0.53
C GLN A 47 7.51 7.66 0.54
N GLU A 48 7.00 7.98 1.73
CA GLU A 48 5.84 8.88 1.87
C GLU A 48 6.13 10.28 1.31
N ASN A 49 7.33 10.81 1.54
CA ASN A 49 7.73 12.12 1.01
C ASN A 49 7.80 12.12 -0.52
N GLU A 50 8.36 11.08 -1.13
CA GLU A 50 8.44 10.94 -2.59
C GLU A 50 7.04 10.81 -3.22
N ALA A 51 6.16 9.99 -2.62
CA ALA A 51 4.78 9.85 -3.07
C ALA A 51 4.02 11.18 -2.99
N LEU A 52 4.13 11.90 -1.87
CA LEU A 52 3.48 13.21 -1.69
C LEU A 52 4.02 14.27 -2.65
N LYS A 53 5.32 14.23 -2.97
CA LYS A 53 5.90 15.12 -3.99
C LYS A 53 5.33 14.82 -5.37
N GLY A 54 5.23 13.54 -5.75
CA GLY A 54 4.62 13.14 -7.02
C GLY A 54 3.16 13.59 -7.12
N GLU A 55 2.37 13.40 -6.05
CA GLU A 55 0.99 13.88 -6.01
C GLU A 55 0.91 15.40 -6.12
N LEU A 56 1.80 16.13 -5.45
CA LEU A 56 1.85 17.58 -5.49
C LEU A 56 2.26 18.13 -6.86
N GLU A 57 3.15 17.44 -7.56
CA GLU A 57 3.50 17.77 -8.95
C GLU A 57 2.31 17.52 -9.88
N TYR A 58 1.63 16.38 -9.74
CA TYR A 58 0.41 16.09 -10.51
C TYR A 58 -0.69 17.13 -10.26
N LYS A 59 -0.95 17.51 -9.00
CA LYS A 59 -1.96 18.54 -8.70
C LYS A 59 -1.65 19.93 -9.25
N LYS A 60 -0.41 20.18 -9.68
CA LYS A 60 0.00 21.43 -10.34
C LYS A 60 -0.17 21.39 -11.86
N THR A 61 -0.46 20.23 -12.45
CA THR A 61 -0.61 20.12 -13.90
C THR A 61 -1.94 20.71 -14.35
N ASP A 62 -1.98 21.15 -15.61
CA ASP A 62 -3.22 21.64 -16.23
C ASP A 62 -4.27 20.53 -16.35
N GLU A 63 -3.84 19.28 -16.50
CA GLU A 63 -4.72 18.10 -16.52
C GLU A 63 -5.55 17.98 -15.24
N PHE A 64 -4.90 18.11 -14.08
CA PHE A 64 -5.61 18.08 -12.79
C PHE A 64 -6.58 19.26 -12.66
N VAL A 65 -6.18 20.45 -13.12
CA VAL A 65 -7.05 21.64 -13.11
C VAL A 65 -8.27 21.42 -14.00
N GLU A 66 -8.10 20.91 -15.21
CA GLU A 66 -9.20 20.57 -16.12
C GLU A 66 -10.13 19.51 -15.54
N GLU A 67 -9.57 18.45 -14.97
CA GLU A 67 -10.34 17.38 -14.33
C GLU A 67 -11.17 17.92 -13.16
N GLU A 68 -10.58 18.76 -12.31
CA GLU A 68 -11.30 19.39 -11.21
C GLU A 68 -12.38 20.35 -11.71
N ILE A 69 -12.15 21.10 -12.79
CA ILE A 69 -13.15 21.95 -13.43
C ILE A 69 -14.32 21.11 -13.96
N ARG A 70 -14.03 20.01 -14.66
CA ARG A 70 -15.06 19.09 -15.19
C ARG A 70 -15.85 18.42 -14.05
N ASN A 71 -15.16 17.94 -13.03
CA ASN A 71 -15.76 17.17 -11.94
C ASN A 71 -16.53 18.04 -10.95
N LYS A 72 -16.00 19.22 -10.58
CA LYS A 72 -16.62 20.09 -9.56
C LYS A 72 -17.55 21.15 -10.14
N LEU A 73 -17.18 21.72 -11.28
CA LEU A 73 -17.94 22.82 -11.88
C LEU A 73 -18.82 22.35 -13.04
N GLY A 74 -18.59 21.14 -13.57
CA GLY A 74 -19.32 20.65 -14.75
C GLY A 74 -19.05 21.50 -15.99
N LEU A 75 -17.97 22.27 -15.99
CA LEU A 75 -17.64 23.17 -17.09
C LEU A 75 -16.74 22.44 -18.09
N ALA A 76 -16.97 22.72 -19.37
CA ALA A 76 -16.21 22.22 -20.49
C ALA A 76 -15.54 23.40 -21.21
N ARG A 77 -14.45 23.13 -21.94
CA ARG A 77 -13.76 24.18 -22.72
C ARG A 77 -14.59 24.65 -23.90
N GLU A 78 -14.23 25.82 -24.43
CA GLU A 78 -14.83 26.32 -25.68
C GLU A 78 -14.61 25.32 -26.82
N GLY A 79 -15.71 24.87 -27.43
CA GLY A 79 -15.69 23.85 -28.50
C GLY A 79 -15.94 22.41 -28.03
N GLU A 80 -16.07 22.16 -26.72
CA GLU A 80 -16.46 20.85 -26.18
C GLU A 80 -18.00 20.74 -26.04
N THR A 81 -18.57 19.58 -26.38
CA THR A 81 -20.00 19.29 -26.23
C THR A 81 -20.24 18.48 -24.96
N VAL A 82 -20.98 19.04 -24.01
CA VAL A 82 -21.39 18.32 -22.79
C VAL A 82 -22.56 17.39 -23.12
N VAL A 83 -22.36 16.08 -22.97
CA VAL A 83 -23.41 15.07 -23.15
C VAL A 83 -24.00 14.73 -21.78
N ILE A 84 -25.27 15.07 -21.57
CA ILE A 84 -26.01 14.68 -20.36
C ILE A 84 -26.78 13.42 -20.71
N LEU A 85 -26.36 12.28 -20.16
CA LEU A 85 -27.14 11.05 -20.28
C LEU A 85 -28.39 11.17 -19.39
N PRO A 86 -29.59 10.86 -19.91
CA PRO A 86 -30.75 10.71 -19.05
C PRO A 86 -30.40 9.62 -18.02
N LYS A 87 -30.66 9.89 -16.73
CA LYS A 87 -30.64 8.83 -15.72
C LYS A 87 -31.64 7.78 -16.20
N GLU A 88 -31.15 6.64 -16.67
CA GLU A 88 -32.01 5.50 -16.91
C GLU A 88 -32.70 5.24 -15.57
N ASN A 89 -34.02 5.47 -15.51
CA ASN A 89 -34.80 4.75 -14.53
C ASN A 89 -34.52 3.28 -14.85
N ASP A 90 -33.90 2.58 -13.91
CA ASP A 90 -33.48 1.17 -13.92
C ASP A 90 -34.67 0.19 -14.11
N GLU A 91 -35.50 0.41 -15.13
CA GLU A 91 -36.71 -0.37 -15.41
C GLU A 91 -36.68 -1.02 -16.80
N ASN A 92 -35.72 -0.70 -17.68
CA ASN A 92 -35.66 -1.26 -19.04
C ASN A 92 -34.32 -1.88 -19.46
N SER A 93 -33.35 -2.02 -18.57
CA SER A 93 -32.20 -2.91 -18.77
C SER A 93 -32.50 -4.33 -18.27
N LYS A 94 -33.65 -4.88 -18.69
CA LYS A 94 -33.72 -6.34 -18.87
C LYS A 94 -32.75 -6.65 -19.99
N LEU A 95 -31.50 -6.95 -19.62
CA LEU A 95 -30.60 -7.74 -20.44
C LEU A 95 -31.45 -8.88 -20.98
N GLN A 96 -31.76 -8.85 -22.28
CA GLN A 96 -32.41 -9.96 -22.94
C GLN A 96 -31.42 -11.11 -22.81
N THR A 97 -31.62 -11.97 -21.81
CA THR A 97 -31.03 -13.30 -21.80
C THR A 97 -31.32 -13.90 -23.17
N PRO A 98 -30.30 -14.28 -23.95
CA PRO A 98 -30.50 -14.82 -25.28
C PRO A 98 -31.53 -15.95 -25.18
N ASP A 99 -32.58 -15.87 -25.99
CA ASP A 99 -33.63 -16.86 -26.07
C ASP A 99 -32.98 -18.24 -26.16
N SER A 100 -33.12 -19.04 -25.09
CA SER A 100 -32.46 -20.34 -24.93
C SER A 100 -33.01 -21.39 -25.90
N ARG A 101 -33.96 -20.98 -26.76
CA ARG A 101 -34.52 -21.74 -27.87
C ARG A 101 -33.68 -21.67 -29.14
N LEU A 102 -32.77 -20.70 -29.24
CA LEU A 102 -31.81 -20.60 -30.33
C LEU A 102 -30.49 -21.15 -29.82
N GLY A 103 -30.04 -22.24 -30.42
CA GLY A 103 -28.88 -23.05 -30.02
C GLY A 103 -27.65 -22.28 -29.54
N SER A 104 -26.80 -23.01 -28.82
CA SER A 104 -25.56 -22.51 -28.22
C SER A 104 -24.70 -21.78 -29.25
N ASN A 105 -23.95 -20.76 -28.83
CA ASN A 105 -23.20 -19.88 -29.75
C ASN A 105 -22.26 -20.67 -30.69
N TRP A 106 -21.76 -21.82 -30.26
CA TRP A 106 -20.91 -22.68 -31.10
C TRP A 106 -21.69 -23.35 -32.26
N GLU A 107 -22.97 -23.66 -32.08
CA GLU A 107 -23.84 -24.24 -33.13
C GLU A 107 -24.05 -23.22 -34.25
N LYS A 108 -24.21 -21.95 -33.89
CA LYS A 108 -24.26 -20.83 -34.85
C LYS A 108 -22.97 -20.68 -35.63
N TRP A 109 -21.82 -20.83 -34.98
CA TRP A 109 -20.52 -20.81 -35.66
C TRP A 109 -20.34 -22.01 -36.59
N GLN A 110 -20.79 -23.19 -36.18
CA GLN A 110 -20.74 -24.37 -37.04
C GLN A 110 -21.62 -24.20 -38.30
N GLU A 111 -22.86 -23.71 -38.14
CA GLU A 111 -23.75 -23.43 -39.27
C GLU A 111 -23.16 -22.39 -40.22
N LEU A 112 -22.58 -21.31 -39.67
CA LEU A 112 -22.04 -20.21 -40.46
C LEU A 112 -20.79 -20.61 -41.28
N PHE A 113 -19.95 -21.49 -40.73
CA PHE A 113 -18.70 -21.91 -41.41
C PHE A 113 -18.82 -23.19 -42.21
N PHE A 114 -19.75 -24.07 -41.85
CA PHE A 114 -19.85 -25.41 -42.44
C PHE A 114 -21.23 -25.75 -42.99
N GLY A 115 -22.17 -24.79 -43.00
CA GLY A 115 -23.42 -24.79 -43.76
C GLY A 115 -24.07 -26.16 -43.96
N SER A 116 -25.05 -26.49 -43.13
CA SER A 116 -25.91 -27.66 -43.36
C SER A 116 -26.63 -27.61 -44.70
#